data_AF-A0A223D3G5-F1
#
_entry.id   AF-A0A223D3G5-F1
#
_cell.length_a   1.000
_cell.length_b   1.000
_cell.length_c   1.000
_cell.angle_alpha   90.00
_cell.angle_beta   90.00
_cell.angle_gamma   90.00
#
_symmetry.space_group_name_H-M   'P 1'
#
loop_
_entity.id
_entity.type
_entity.pdbx_description
1 polymer ?
#
loop_
_entity_poly.entity_id
_entity_poly.type
_entity_poly.pdbx_seq_one_letter_code
_entity_poly.pdbx_strand_id
1 'polypeptide(L)'
;MESLEMFEPLSGLDDLVQILETMFADEKVSVRLEMQVERGESVTDLVLAQFNGQFDLCDIVMSELETEVALEFLFQEMSGVLEAEEPSVVTLPIDPQDVEVDLHEQKVTLESGAFTLTLTRLPLERV
;
A
#
# COMPACT_ATOMS: atom_id res chain seq x y z
N MET A 1 17.03 -11.27 -23.63
CA MET A 1 17.64 -11.56 -22.32
C MET A 1 17.37 -10.34 -21.47
N GLU A 2 16.33 -10.40 -20.67
CA GLU A 2 16.22 -9.77 -19.35
C GLU A 2 15.12 -10.57 -18.67
N SER A 3 15.51 -11.23 -17.59
CA SER A 3 14.72 -12.16 -16.81
C SER A 3 13.52 -11.42 -16.23
N LEU A 4 12.32 -11.79 -16.67
CA LEU A 4 11.13 -11.66 -15.83
C LEU A 4 11.43 -12.49 -14.58
N GLU A 5 11.93 -11.83 -13.53
CA GLU A 5 11.90 -12.38 -12.18
C GLU A 5 10.42 -12.62 -11.90
N MET A 6 10.00 -13.88 -12.02
CA MET A 6 8.72 -14.31 -11.49
C MET A 6 8.83 -14.06 -10.00
N PHE A 7 8.18 -13.00 -9.52
CA PHE A 7 8.03 -12.78 -8.09
C PHE A 7 7.46 -14.07 -7.50
N GLU A 8 8.19 -14.64 -6.54
CA GLU A 8 7.78 -15.86 -5.86
C GLU A 8 6.40 -15.64 -5.22
N PRO A 9 5.55 -16.69 -5.09
CA PRO A 9 4.31 -16.56 -4.33
C PRO A 9 4.66 -16.09 -2.91
N LEU A 10 4.12 -14.94 -2.52
CA LEU A 10 4.32 -14.34 -1.20
C LEU A 10 3.99 -15.39 -0.13
N SER A 11 4.95 -15.69 0.76
CA SER A 11 4.77 -16.71 1.79
C SER A 11 4.07 -16.17 3.04
N GLY A 12 3.94 -14.84 3.15
CA GLY A 12 3.22 -14.13 4.20
C GLY A 12 3.29 -12.61 4.05
N LEU A 13 2.71 -11.88 5.02
CA LEU A 13 2.71 -10.41 5.04
C LEU A 13 4.11 -9.82 5.23
N ASP A 14 5.02 -10.52 5.92
CA ASP A 14 6.40 -10.06 6.11
C ASP A 14 7.15 -9.90 4.79
N ASP A 15 6.98 -10.86 3.86
CA ASP A 15 7.57 -10.79 2.52
C ASP A 15 7.02 -9.59 1.74
N LEU A 16 5.71 -9.32 1.89
CA LEU A 16 5.07 -8.18 1.27
C LEU A 16 5.65 -6.86 1.78
N VAL A 17 5.79 -6.71 3.10
CA VAL A 17 6.43 -5.53 3.69
C VAL A 17 7.82 -5.33 3.10
N GLN A 18 8.63 -6.38 3.09
CA GLN A 18 9.99 -6.31 2.55
C GLN A 18 10.03 -5.91 1.06
N ILE A 19 9.10 -6.43 0.25
CA ILE A 19 8.98 -6.07 -1.17
C ILE A 19 8.57 -4.61 -1.34
N LEU A 20 7.59 -4.14 -0.56
CA LEU A 20 7.13 -2.76 -0.61
C LEU A 20 8.25 -1.79 -0.24
N GLU A 21 9.00 -2.06 0.84
CA GLU A 21 10.15 -1.27 1.23
C GLU A 21 11.24 -1.29 0.14
N THR A 22 11.54 -2.47 -0.42
CA THR A 22 12.53 -2.60 -1.50
C THR A 22 12.13 -1.82 -2.75
N MET A 23 10.82 -1.76 -3.05
CA MET A 23 10.31 -1.09 -4.25
C MET A 23 10.01 0.39 -4.05
N PHE A 24 9.62 0.84 -2.86
CA PHE A 24 9.08 2.19 -2.69
C PHE A 24 9.69 2.97 -1.53
N ALA A 25 10.60 2.43 -0.73
CA ALA A 25 11.27 3.22 0.32
C ALA A 25 11.88 4.49 -0.29
N ASP A 26 11.54 5.63 0.31
CA ASP A 26 11.94 6.97 -0.12
C ASP A 26 11.46 7.40 -1.53
N GLU A 27 10.61 6.61 -2.18
CA GLU A 27 10.07 6.93 -3.50
C GLU A 27 8.82 7.80 -3.41
N LYS A 28 8.67 8.71 -4.37
CA LYS A 28 7.43 9.48 -4.54
C LYS A 28 6.38 8.57 -5.17
N VAL A 29 5.25 8.43 -4.50
CA VAL A 29 4.16 7.55 -4.92
C VAL A 29 2.83 8.30 -5.01
N SER A 30 2.01 7.89 -5.98
CA SER A 30 0.57 8.15 -5.96
C SER A 30 -0.10 6.99 -5.26
N VAL A 31 -0.90 7.31 -4.25
CA VAL A 31 -1.66 6.39 -3.42
C VAL A 31 -3.13 6.50 -3.80
N ARG A 32 -3.78 5.36 -4.05
CA ARG A 32 -5.23 5.28 -4.27
C ARG A 32 -5.79 4.12 -3.46
N LEU A 33 -6.71 4.44 -2.56
CA LEU A 33 -7.41 3.47 -1.73
C LEU A 33 -8.88 3.40 -2.13
N GLU A 34 -9.34 2.20 -2.44
CA GLU A 34 -10.69 1.89 -2.86
C GLU A 34 -11.28 0.82 -1.94
N MET A 35 -12.60 0.86 -1.75
CA MET A 35 -13.34 -0.14 -0.98
C MET A 35 -14.52 -0.62 -1.82
N GLN A 36 -14.70 -1.94 -1.87
CA GLN A 36 -15.89 -2.53 -2.46
C GLN A 36 -17.03 -2.41 -1.45
N VAL A 37 -18.12 -1.78 -1.88
CA VAL A 37 -19.33 -1.69 -1.07
C VAL A 37 -20.46 -2.42 -1.77
N GLU A 38 -20.92 -3.49 -1.14
CA GLU A 38 -22.10 -4.22 -1.57
C GLU A 38 -23.36 -3.56 -0.98
N ARG A 39 -24.29 -3.15 -1.86
CA ARG A 39 -25.63 -2.68 -1.46
C ARG A 39 -26.69 -3.44 -2.24
N GLY A 40 -27.19 -4.52 -1.64
CA GLY A 40 -28.14 -5.41 -2.30
C GLY A 40 -27.44 -6.21 -3.39
N GLU A 41 -27.91 -6.11 -4.64
CA GLU A 41 -27.32 -6.81 -5.80
C GLU A 41 -26.23 -5.98 -6.51
N SER A 42 -25.92 -4.78 -6.02
CA SER A 42 -24.94 -3.88 -6.64
C SER A 42 -23.65 -3.86 -5.84
N VAL A 43 -22.54 -4.17 -6.50
CA VAL A 43 -21.17 -3.93 -6.02
C VAL A 43 -20.70 -2.60 -6.61
N THR A 44 -20.15 -1.71 -5.79
CA THR A 44 -19.62 -0.43 -6.26
C THR A 44 -18.30 -0.13 -5.57
N ASP A 45 -17.31 0.28 -6.35
CA ASP A 45 -16.02 0.72 -5.86
C ASP A 45 -16.11 2.19 -5.41
N LEU A 46 -15.79 2.44 -4.13
CA LEU A 46 -15.71 3.78 -3.58
C LEU A 46 -14.25 4.15 -3.34
N VAL A 47 -13.82 5.27 -3.94
CA VAL A 47 -12.51 5.86 -3.66
C VAL A 47 -12.56 6.52 -2.29
N LEU A 48 -11.83 5.95 -1.32
CA LEU A 48 -11.75 6.47 0.04
C LEU A 48 -10.70 7.57 0.16
N ALA A 49 -9.55 7.36 -0.50
CA ALA A 49 -8.45 8.33 -0.50
C ALA A 49 -7.68 8.27 -1.81
N GLN A 50 -7.21 9.44 -2.27
CA GLN A 50 -6.26 9.53 -3.36
C GLN A 50 -5.34 10.74 -3.15
N PHE A 51 -4.04 10.48 -2.99
CA PHE A 51 -3.06 11.53 -2.72
C PHE A 51 -1.68 11.14 -3.25
N ASN A 52 -0.75 12.09 -3.27
CA ASN A 52 0.65 11.84 -3.57
C ASN A 52 1.46 12.05 -2.30
N GLY A 53 2.38 11.13 -2.00
CA GLY A 53 3.27 11.21 -0.84
C GLY A 53 4.63 10.61 -1.16
N GLN A 54 5.59 10.75 -0.25
CA GLN A 54 6.79 9.94 -0.26
C GLN A 54 6.55 8.74 0.64
N PHE A 55 6.71 7.53 0.13
CA PHE A 55 6.55 6.32 0.92
C PHE A 55 7.75 6.19 1.87
N ASP A 56 7.46 5.99 3.16
CA ASP A 56 8.47 5.90 4.21
C ASP A 56 8.65 4.44 4.62
N LEU A 57 7.66 3.87 5.32
CA LEU A 57 7.69 2.49 5.79
C LEU A 57 6.32 1.82 5.71
N CYS A 58 6.34 0.50 5.74
CA CYS A 58 5.16 -0.35 5.91
C CYS A 58 5.42 -1.32 7.06
N ASP A 59 4.46 -1.50 7.96
CA ASP A 59 4.59 -2.42 9.09
C ASP A 59 3.32 -3.25 9.31
N ILE A 60 3.47 -4.38 9.98
CA ILE A 60 2.38 -5.25 10.40
C ILE A 60 2.04 -4.89 11.84
N VAL A 61 0.86 -4.31 12.05
CA VAL A 61 0.36 -3.99 13.38
C VAL A 61 -0.68 -5.00 13.81
N MET A 62 -0.64 -5.40 15.08
CA MET A 62 -1.68 -6.22 15.69
C MET A 62 -2.55 -5.35 16.59
N SER A 63 -3.84 -5.65 16.60
CA SER A 63 -4.77 -5.10 17.60
C SER A 63 -4.29 -5.41 19.03
N GLU A 64 -4.72 -4.60 20.00
CA GLU A 64 -4.40 -4.81 21.44
C GLU A 64 -4.86 -6.17 21.97
N LEU A 65 -5.86 -6.78 21.32
CA LEU A 65 -6.40 -8.09 21.67
C LEU A 65 -5.73 -9.24 20.91
N GLU A 66 -4.75 -8.94 20.05
CA GLU A 66 -4.03 -9.89 19.18
C GLU A 66 -4.95 -10.71 18.26
N THR A 67 -6.16 -10.22 17.99
CA THR A 67 -7.17 -10.91 17.18
C THR A 67 -7.20 -10.45 15.73
N GLU A 68 -6.83 -9.20 15.49
CA GLU A 68 -6.86 -8.55 14.19
C GLU A 68 -5.46 -8.09 13.80
N VAL A 69 -5.12 -8.29 12.53
CA VAL A 69 -3.88 -7.84 11.91
C VAL A 69 -4.21 -6.71 10.94
N ALA A 70 -3.34 -5.70 10.86
CA ALA A 70 -3.47 -4.61 9.91
C ALA A 70 -2.11 -4.33 9.26
N LEU A 71 -2.13 -3.82 8.03
CA LEU A 71 -0.95 -3.18 7.42
C LEU A 71 -1.02 -1.69 7.69
N GLU A 72 0.06 -1.14 8.21
CA GLU A 72 0.23 0.28 8.45
C GLU A 72 1.23 0.85 7.45
N PHE A 73 0.80 1.86 6.70
CA PHE A 73 1.60 2.54 5.68
C PHE A 73 1.87 3.97 6.12
N LEU A 74 3.14 4.37 6.16
CA LEU A 74 3.55 5.73 6.48
C LEU A 74 3.98 6.47 5.22
N PHE A 75 3.47 7.70 5.10
CA PHE A 75 3.80 8.61 4.01
C PHE A 75 4.26 9.95 4.56
N GLN A 76 5.39 10.44 4.05
CA GLN A 76 5.83 11.80 4.32
C GLN A 76 5.14 12.78 3.36
N GLU A 77 4.71 13.92 3.89
CA GLU A 77 4.13 14.98 3.09
C GLU A 77 5.16 15.60 2.13
N MET A 78 4.74 15.83 0.88
CA MET A 78 5.58 16.48 -0.13
C MET A 78 5.48 18.02 -0.14
N SER A 79 4.67 18.59 0.75
CA SER A 79 4.49 20.05 0.92
C SER A 79 5.48 20.59 1.95
N GLY A 80 6.44 21.43 1.53
CA GLY A 80 7.50 21.92 2.41
C GLY A 80 7.04 22.91 3.48
N VAL A 81 7.56 22.80 4.70
CA VAL A 81 8.66 23.58 5.32
C VAL A 81 8.90 22.94 6.69
N LEU A 82 10.12 22.45 6.92
CA LEU A 82 10.86 22.29 8.20
C LEU A 82 10.12 22.46 9.55
N GLU A 83 8.98 21.82 9.74
CA GLU A 83 8.49 21.41 11.04
C GLU A 83 8.19 19.92 10.91
N ALA A 84 8.57 19.13 11.90
CA ALA A 84 8.35 17.70 11.93
C ALA A 84 6.83 17.46 12.06
N GLU A 85 6.09 17.63 10.96
CA GLU A 85 4.72 17.18 10.87
C GLU A 85 4.72 15.65 10.96
N GLU A 86 3.84 15.11 11.79
CA GLU A 86 3.71 13.67 11.97
C GLU A 86 3.41 13.02 10.61
N PRO A 87 4.01 11.86 10.29
CA PRO A 87 3.79 11.19 9.02
C PRO A 87 2.29 10.88 8.83
N SER A 88 1.82 10.96 7.59
CA SER A 88 0.47 10.54 7.25
C SER A 88 0.41 9.01 7.30
N VAL A 89 -0.47 8.48 8.15
CA VAL A 89 -0.62 7.03 8.36
C VAL A 89 -1.90 6.54 7.69
N VAL A 90 -1.80 5.43 6.95
CA VAL A 90 -2.94 4.66 6.45
C VAL A 90 -2.87 3.27 7.06
N THR A 91 -3.81 2.92 7.92
CA THR A 91 -3.90 1.58 8.54
C THR A 91 -5.07 0.81 7.93
N LEU A 92 -4.80 -0.37 7.38
CA LEU A 92 -5.79 -1.19 6.68
C LEU A 92 -5.92 -2.56 7.34
N PRO A 93 -7.11 -2.94 7.85
CA PRO A 93 -7.31 -4.26 8.45
C PRO A 93 -7.16 -5.33 7.38
N ILE A 94 -6.43 -6.40 7.68
CA ILE A 94 -6.06 -7.41 6.68
C ILE A 94 -6.20 -8.82 7.26
N ASP A 95 -6.82 -9.72 6.49
CA ASP A 95 -6.68 -11.16 6.73
C ASP A 95 -5.50 -11.64 5.88
N PRO A 96 -4.37 -12.09 6.48
CA PRO A 96 -3.21 -12.58 5.74
C PRO A 96 -3.53 -13.69 4.73
N GLN A 97 -4.66 -14.41 4.91
CA GLN A 97 -5.08 -15.50 4.01
C GLN A 97 -5.91 -15.02 2.81
N ASP A 98 -6.37 -13.76 2.81
CA ASP A 98 -7.29 -13.19 1.81
C ASP A 98 -6.68 -11.98 1.10
N VAL A 99 -5.37 -12.02 0.86
CA VAL A 99 -4.63 -10.93 0.21
C VAL A 99 -4.06 -11.40 -1.10
N GLU A 100 -4.42 -10.68 -2.15
CA GLU A 100 -3.82 -10.81 -3.47
C GLU A 100 -2.94 -9.60 -3.74
N VAL A 101 -1.74 -9.85 -4.29
CA VAL A 101 -0.76 -8.82 -4.58
C VAL A 101 -0.36 -8.91 -6.04
N ASP A 102 -0.60 -7.83 -6.79
CA ASP A 102 -0.12 -7.66 -8.14
C ASP A 102 1.07 -6.71 -8.14
N LEU A 103 2.23 -7.24 -8.52
CA LEU A 103 3.52 -6.54 -8.52
C LEU A 103 3.96 -6.20 -9.95
N HIS A 104 4.19 -4.92 -10.20
CA HIS A 104 4.78 -4.41 -11.43
C HIS A 104 5.89 -3.41 -11.10
N GLU A 105 6.87 -3.25 -11.98
CA GLU A 105 8.04 -2.37 -11.80
C GLU A 105 7.73 -0.93 -11.35
N GLN A 106 6.52 -0.42 -11.59
CA GLN A 106 6.13 0.95 -11.23
C GLN A 106 4.86 1.01 -10.39
N LYS A 107 4.23 -0.13 -10.12
CA LYS A 107 2.90 -0.19 -9.52
C LYS A 107 2.80 -1.44 -8.66
N VAL A 108 2.29 -1.28 -7.45
CA VAL A 108 1.82 -2.40 -6.63
C VAL A 108 0.35 -2.21 -6.33
N THR A 109 -0.41 -3.29 -6.50
CA THR A 109 -1.82 -3.36 -6.15
C THR A 109 -1.99 -4.42 -5.08
N LEU A 110 -2.57 -4.03 -3.95
CA LEU A 110 -2.97 -4.91 -2.85
C LEU A 110 -4.48 -4.99 -2.86
N GLU A 111 -5.01 -6.19 -3.00
CA GLU A 111 -6.43 -6.47 -2.99
C GLU A 111 -6.76 -7.43 -1.84
N SER A 112 -7.83 -7.13 -1.12
CA SER A 112 -8.46 -8.03 -0.16
C SER A 112 -9.96 -8.03 -0.40
N GLY A 113 -10.70 -8.93 0.25
CA GLY A 113 -12.17 -8.90 0.23
C GLY A 113 -12.80 -7.58 0.72
N ALA A 114 -12.03 -6.69 1.36
CA ALA A 114 -12.52 -5.42 1.90
C ALA A 114 -12.04 -4.18 1.13
N PHE A 115 -10.85 -4.19 0.54
CA PHE A 115 -10.26 -2.99 -0.05
C PHE A 115 -9.28 -3.30 -1.17
N THR A 116 -9.01 -2.29 -2.00
CA THR A 116 -7.92 -2.26 -2.96
C THR A 116 -7.03 -1.05 -2.70
N LEU A 117 -5.75 -1.28 -2.40
CA LEU A 117 -4.73 -0.23 -2.29
C LEU A 117 -3.81 -0.29 -3.50
N THR A 118 -3.70 0.81 -4.22
CA THR A 118 -2.77 0.96 -5.34
C THR A 118 -1.70 1.99 -5.00
N LEU A 119 -0.43 1.58 -5.10
CA LEU A 119 0.74 2.44 -5.06
C LEU A 119 1.34 2.53 -6.45
N THR A 120 1.55 3.73 -6.98
CA THR A 120 2.17 3.95 -8.29
C THR A 120 3.34 4.91 -8.16
N ARG A 121 4.54 4.52 -8.61
CA ARG A 121 5.70 5.42 -8.62
C ARG A 121 5.39 6.65 -9.47
N LEU A 122 5.65 7.83 -8.92
CA LEU A 122 5.61 9.07 -9.66
C LEU A 122 6.91 9.21 -10.45
N PRO A 123 6.85 9.71 -11.69
CA PRO A 123 8.06 9.94 -12.47
C PRO A 123 8.95 10.95 -11.75
N LEU A 124 10.24 10.61 -11.60
CA LEU A 124 11.25 11.56 -11.13
C LEU A 124 11.22 12.80 -12.03
N GLU A 125 10.98 13.97 -11.44
CA GLU A 125 11.13 15.24 -12.16
C GLU A 125 12.59 15.33 -12.64
N ARG A 126 12.81 15.21 -13.95
CA ARG A 126 14.11 15.48 -14.55
C ARG A 126 14.40 16.96 -14.35
N VAL A 127 15.29 17.28 -13.42
CA VAL A 127 15.91 18.60 -13.27
C VAL A 127 16.85 18.86 -14.45
#